data_AF-A0AAN9SEA4-F1
#
_entry.id   AF-A0AAN9SEA4-F1
#
_cell.length_a   1.000
_cell.length_b   1.000
_cell.length_c   1.000
_cell.angle_alpha   90.00
_cell.angle_beta   90.00
_cell.angle_gamma   90.00
#
_symmetry.space_group_name_H-M   'P 1'
#
loop_
_entity.id
_entity.type
_entity.pdbx_description
1 polymer ?
#
loop_
_entity_poly.entity_id
_entity_poly.type
_entity_poly.pdbx_seq_one_letter_code
_entity_poly.pdbx_strand_id
1 'polypeptide(L)'
;MLILHYFQHGTYLTICLVNTAIGDEFNDLERQLISVREQKKTLQKIEKNKQRTQMVLSMYASVTNIVPNLDEQSKISGYIMEKDKDAVEKFEYDTLKMTNFDICNGIWKIISE
;
A
#
# COMPACT_ATOMS: atom_id res chain seq x y z
N MET A 1 -36.33 59.63 4.72
CA MET A 1 -36.50 58.42 5.56
C MET A 1 -36.47 57.12 4.75
N LEU A 2 -37.18 57.02 3.61
CA LEU A 2 -37.16 55.83 2.74
C LEU A 2 -35.77 55.42 2.20
N ILE A 3 -34.97 56.38 1.71
CA ILE A 3 -33.64 56.09 1.11
C ILE A 3 -32.68 55.42 2.10
N LEU A 4 -32.73 55.80 3.38
CA LEU A 4 -31.89 55.23 4.43
C LEU A 4 -32.24 53.75 4.69
N HIS A 5 -33.53 53.41 4.70
CA HIS A 5 -34.01 52.03 4.85
C HIS A 5 -33.61 51.14 3.66
N TYR A 6 -33.70 51.64 2.43
CA TYR A 6 -33.25 50.90 1.24
C TYR A 6 -31.74 50.66 1.25
N PHE A 7 -30.96 51.67 1.65
CA PHE A 7 -29.50 51.54 1.79
C PHE A 7 -29.14 50.49 2.85
N GLN A 8 -29.78 50.55 4.01
CA GLN A 8 -29.55 49.61 5.10
C GLN A 8 -29.94 48.17 4.71
N HIS A 9 -31.09 47.99 4.05
CA HIS A 9 -31.51 46.67 3.53
C HIS A 9 -30.57 46.11 2.45
N GLY A 10 -30.05 46.98 1.57
CA GLY A 10 -29.03 46.61 0.58
C GLY A 10 -27.75 46.10 1.24
N THR A 11 -27.27 46.78 2.29
CA THR A 11 -26.08 46.34 3.03
C THR A 11 -26.29 45.01 3.75
N TYR A 12 -27.47 44.76 4.35
CA TYR A 12 -27.77 43.47 4.98
C TYR A 12 -27.78 42.33 3.96
N LEU A 13 -28.36 42.53 2.77
CA LEU A 13 -28.40 41.51 1.74
C LEU A 13 -27.00 41.13 1.24
N THR A 14 -26.12 42.12 1.04
CA THR A 14 -24.72 41.86 0.65
C THR A 14 -23.97 41.08 1.73
N ILE A 15 -24.14 41.45 3.00
CA ILE A 15 -23.51 40.73 4.13
C ILE A 15 -24.00 39.28 4.18
N CYS A 16 -25.30 39.04 4.02
CA CYS A 16 -25.85 37.69 3.98
C CYS A 16 -25.27 36.84 2.85
N LEU A 17 -25.17 37.39 1.63
CA LEU A 17 -24.61 36.67 0.48
C LEU A 17 -23.13 36.32 0.68
N VAL A 18 -22.34 37.26 1.18
CA VAL A 18 -20.92 37.03 1.47
C VAL A 18 -20.75 35.98 2.57
N ASN A 19 -21.55 36.03 3.63
CA ASN A 19 -21.50 35.04 4.71
C ASN A 19 -21.89 33.63 4.23
N THR A 20 -22.88 33.52 3.34
CA THR A 20 -23.24 32.22 2.74
C THR A 20 -22.09 31.68 1.90
N ALA A 21 -21.50 32.50 1.03
CA ALA A 21 -20.36 32.07 0.21
C ALA A 21 -19.16 31.61 1.06
N ILE A 22 -18.83 32.36 2.11
CA ILE A 22 -17.78 31.99 3.07
C ILE A 22 -18.13 30.67 3.79
N GLY A 23 -19.39 30.48 4.18
CA GLY A 23 -19.86 29.26 4.81
C GLY A 23 -19.71 28.04 3.90
N ASP A 24 -20.05 28.17 2.62
CA ASP A 24 -19.91 27.11 1.64
C ASP A 24 -18.45 26.73 1.39
N GLU A 25 -17.56 27.72 1.24
CA GLU A 25 -16.11 27.49 1.12
C GLU A 25 -15.53 26.80 2.38
N PHE A 26 -15.96 27.24 3.57
CA PHE A 26 -15.53 26.63 4.83
C PHE A 26 -15.96 25.15 4.91
N ASN A 27 -17.20 24.86 4.54
CA ASN A 27 -17.74 23.49 4.53
C ASN A 27 -16.99 22.60 3.52
N ASP A 28 -16.63 23.13 2.36
CA ASP A 28 -15.84 22.39 1.37
C ASP A 28 -14.44 22.08 1.89
N LEU A 29 -13.76 23.06 2.49
CA LEU A 29 -12.46 22.87 3.13
C LEU A 29 -12.50 21.84 4.26
N GLU A 30 -13.56 21.84 5.07
CA GLU A 30 -13.74 20.83 6.13
C GLU A 30 -13.88 19.41 5.53
N ARG A 31 -14.65 19.26 4.45
CA ARG A 31 -14.77 17.99 3.73
C ARG A 31 -13.44 17.53 3.14
N GLN A 32 -12.68 18.45 2.53
CA GLN A 32 -11.35 18.15 2.00
C GLN A 32 -10.40 17.70 3.11
N LEU A 33 -10.41 18.38 4.27
CA LEU A 33 -9.59 18.03 5.42
C LEU A 33 -9.89 16.61 5.93
N ILE A 34 -11.17 16.25 6.02
CA ILE A 34 -11.59 14.89 6.41
C ILE A 34 -11.04 13.88 5.41
N SER A 35 -11.22 14.12 4.10
CA SER A 35 -10.74 13.24 3.03
C SER A 35 -9.22 13.02 3.10
N VAL A 36 -8.45 14.11 3.21
CA VAL A 36 -6.97 14.04 3.31
C VAL A 36 -6.54 13.28 4.57
N ARG A 37 -7.24 13.47 5.69
CA ARG A 37 -6.93 12.77 6.95
C ARG A 37 -7.18 11.27 6.83
N GLU A 38 -8.23 10.86 6.14
CA GLU A 38 -8.54 9.45 5.86
C GLU A 38 -7.50 8.82 4.91
N GLN A 39 -7.15 9.52 3.83
CA GLN A 39 -6.10 9.10 2.91
C GLN A 39 -4.75 8.91 3.64
N LYS A 40 -4.38 9.84 4.52
CA LYS A 40 -3.17 9.73 5.35
C LYS A 40 -3.16 8.46 6.19
N LYS A 41 -4.28 8.12 6.85
CA LYS A 41 -4.40 6.89 7.65
C LYS A 41 -4.24 5.64 6.77
N THR A 42 -4.84 5.64 5.59
CA THR A 42 -4.72 4.53 4.64
C THR A 42 -3.28 4.35 4.18
N LEU A 43 -2.58 5.43 3.83
CA LEU A 43 -1.17 5.38 3.45
C LEU A 43 -0.28 4.88 4.58
N GLN A 44 -0.50 5.32 5.82
CA GLN A 44 0.23 4.82 6.99
C GLN A 44 0.03 3.30 7.19
N LYS A 45 -1.19 2.79 6.96
CA LYS A 45 -1.47 1.36 7.03
C LYS A 45 -0.77 0.58 5.92
N ILE A 46 -0.77 1.10 4.69
CA ILE A 46 -0.07 0.50 3.54
C ILE A 46 1.43 0.41 3.83
N GLU A 47 2.04 1.50 4.30
CA GLU A 47 3.48 1.53 4.60
C GLU A 47 3.84 0.56 5.72
N LYS A 48 3.06 0.52 6.81
CA LYS A 48 3.26 -0.45 7.89
C LYS A 48 3.15 -1.89 7.39
N ASN A 49 2.18 -2.19 6.53
CA ASN A 49 2.02 -3.51 5.95
C ASN A 49 3.17 -3.88 5.02
N LYS A 50 3.64 -2.93 4.19
CA LYS A 50 4.81 -3.10 3.33
C LYS A 50 6.06 -3.45 4.15
N GLN A 51 6.33 -2.72 5.22
CA GLN A 51 7.43 -2.99 6.13
C GLN A 51 7.32 -4.37 6.77
N ARG A 52 6.12 -4.75 7.22
CA ARG A 52 5.87 -6.10 7.77
C ARG A 52 6.14 -7.20 6.74
N THR A 53 5.66 -7.03 5.51
CA THR A 53 5.91 -7.98 4.42
C THR A 53 7.41 -8.10 4.13
N GLN A 54 8.13 -6.97 4.05
CA GLN A 54 9.59 -6.97 3.85
C GLN A 54 10.33 -7.69 4.99
N MET A 55 9.94 -7.49 6.25
CA MET A 55 10.53 -8.20 7.39
C MET A 55 10.31 -9.72 7.30
N VAL A 56 9.09 -10.16 6.97
CA VAL A 56 8.76 -11.58 6.82
C VAL A 56 9.56 -12.21 5.67
N LEU A 57 9.65 -11.53 4.52
CA LEU A 57 10.43 -12.01 3.38
C LEU A 57 11.93 -12.07 3.71
N SER A 58 12.46 -11.07 4.42
CA SER A 58 13.86 -11.04 4.85
C SER A 58 14.16 -12.17 5.83
N MET A 59 13.24 -12.45 6.75
CA MET A 59 13.34 -13.60 7.66
C MET A 59 13.43 -14.91 6.87
N TYR A 60 12.53 -15.14 5.90
CA TYR A 60 12.58 -16.35 5.08
C TYR A 60 13.89 -16.46 4.30
N ALA A 61 14.30 -15.39 3.61
CA ALA A 61 15.56 -15.37 2.87
C ALA A 61 16.78 -15.63 3.75
N SER A 62 16.78 -15.17 5.01
CA SER A 62 17.88 -15.39 5.95
C SER A 62 18.07 -16.86 6.36
N VAL A 63 16.97 -17.62 6.37
CA VAL A 63 16.93 -19.04 6.77
C VAL A 63 17.18 -19.94 5.57
N THR A 64 16.62 -19.62 4.41
CA THR A 64 16.66 -20.51 3.24
C THR A 64 17.73 -20.13 2.22
N ASN A 65 18.26 -18.91 2.27
CA ASN A 65 19.09 -18.30 1.23
C ASN A 65 18.47 -18.39 -0.18
N ILE A 66 17.14 -18.46 -0.26
CA ILE A 66 16.39 -18.52 -1.52
C ILE A 66 16.02 -17.11 -1.98
N VAL A 67 16.27 -16.85 -3.26
CA VAL A 67 15.70 -15.74 -4.03
C VAL A 67 14.66 -16.31 -5.01
N PRO A 68 13.34 -16.15 -4.73
CA PRO A 68 12.31 -16.66 -5.62
C PRO A 68 12.22 -15.82 -6.90
N ASN A 69 11.89 -16.49 -8.02
CA ASN A 69 11.49 -15.81 -9.25
C ASN A 69 9.99 -15.47 -9.19
N LEU A 70 9.65 -14.22 -9.51
CA LEU A 70 8.29 -13.69 -9.42
C LEU A 70 7.61 -13.51 -10.79
N ASP A 71 8.31 -13.79 -11.89
CA ASP A 71 7.85 -13.50 -13.25
C ASP A 71 6.79 -14.49 -13.76
N GLU A 72 6.87 -15.77 -13.36
CA GLU A 72 5.97 -16.85 -13.81
C GLU A 72 5.13 -17.42 -12.67
N GLN A 73 3.80 -17.38 -12.79
CA GLN A 73 2.88 -17.93 -11.77
C GLN A 73 2.58 -19.42 -11.93
N SER A 74 2.80 -19.99 -13.13
CA SER A 74 2.51 -21.41 -13.41
C SER A 74 3.53 -22.37 -12.80
N LYS A 75 4.63 -21.84 -12.28
CA LYS A 75 5.78 -22.61 -11.76
C LYS A 75 6.31 -21.95 -10.51
N ILE A 76 6.95 -22.75 -9.67
CA ILE A 76 7.73 -22.27 -8.54
C ILE A 76 9.20 -22.38 -8.94
N SER A 77 9.89 -21.25 -9.10
CA SER A 77 11.30 -21.24 -9.49
C SER A 77 12.08 -20.18 -8.71
N GLY A 78 13.39 -20.29 -8.73
CA GLY A 78 14.26 -19.35 -8.03
C GLY A 78 15.71 -19.82 -7.98
N TYR A 79 16.47 -19.14 -7.15
CA TYR A 79 17.89 -19.36 -6.96
C TYR A 79 18.18 -19.59 -5.47
N ILE A 80 19.07 -20.52 -5.16
CA ILE A 80 19.63 -20.73 -3.83
C ILE A 80 21.06 -20.21 -3.85
N MET A 81 21.38 -19.32 -2.92
CA MET A 81 22.72 -18.82 -2.71
C MET A 81 23.44 -19.67 -1.65
N GLU A 82 24.52 -20.35 -2.03
CA GLU A 82 25.45 -20.89 -1.03
C GLU A 82 26.22 -19.73 -0.38
N LYS A 83 26.32 -19.70 0.96
CA LYS A 83 27.05 -18.65 1.68
C LYS A 83 28.58 -18.78 1.55
N ASP A 84 29.05 -20.00 1.32
CA ASP A 84 30.48 -20.35 1.40
C ASP A 84 31.13 -20.57 0.03
N LYS A 85 30.32 -20.64 -1.02
CA LYS A 85 30.78 -20.73 -2.41
C LYS A 85 29.97 -19.70 -3.17
N ASP A 86 30.58 -18.96 -4.08
CA ASP A 86 29.86 -18.06 -5.01
C ASP A 86 28.96 -18.83 -6.01
N ALA A 87 28.45 -19.99 -5.60
CA ALA A 87 27.61 -20.89 -6.36
C ALA A 87 26.14 -20.52 -6.17
N VAL A 88 25.46 -20.40 -7.30
CA VAL A 88 24.02 -20.16 -7.36
C VAL A 88 23.38 -21.38 -7.99
N GLU A 89 22.58 -22.11 -7.22
CA GLU A 89 21.80 -23.23 -7.75
C GLU A 89 20.41 -22.75 -8.16
N LYS A 90 19.99 -23.07 -9.39
CA LYS A 90 18.66 -22.72 -9.90
C LYS A 90 17.71 -23.92 -9.72
N PHE A 91 16.51 -23.67 -9.20
CA PHE A 91 15.43 -24.66 -9.14
C PHE A 91 14.19 -24.22 -9.92
N GLU A 92 13.43 -25.18 -10.43
CA GLU A 92 12.16 -24.96 -11.12
C GLU A 92 11.24 -26.16 -10.93
N TYR A 93 10.02 -25.91 -10.45
CA TYR A 93 8.98 -26.90 -10.21
C TYR A 93 7.68 -26.51 -10.91
N ASP A 94 7.09 -27.45 -11.65
CA ASP A 94 5.82 -27.27 -12.33
C ASP A 94 4.66 -27.59 -11.37
N THR A 95 3.88 -26.56 -11.03
CA THR A 95 2.76 -26.66 -10.08
C THR A 95 1.60 -27.51 -10.59
N LEU A 96 1.54 -27.80 -11.89
CA LEU A 96 0.53 -28.68 -12.49
C LEU A 96 0.92 -30.17 -12.40
N LYS A 97 2.22 -30.46 -12.23
CA LYS A 97 2.76 -31.82 -12.25
C LYS A 97 3.10 -32.37 -10.86
N MET A 98 3.41 -31.48 -9.91
CA MET A 98 3.86 -31.86 -8.58
C MET A 98 2.91 -31.31 -7.51
N THR A 99 2.71 -32.07 -6.44
CA THR A 99 1.92 -31.56 -5.32
C THR A 99 2.73 -30.53 -4.53
N ASN A 100 2.04 -29.64 -3.81
CA ASN A 100 2.70 -28.70 -2.91
C ASN A 100 3.62 -29.41 -1.89
N PHE A 101 3.25 -30.63 -1.47
CA PHE A 101 4.08 -31.43 -0.56
C PHE A 101 5.39 -31.88 -1.23
N ASP A 102 5.32 -32.39 -2.46
CA ASP A 102 6.51 -32.83 -3.20
C ASP A 102 7.46 -31.66 -3.47
N ILE A 103 6.92 -30.50 -3.83
CA ILE A 103 7.70 -29.28 -4.07
C ILE A 103 8.36 -28.81 -2.78
N CYS A 104 7.62 -28.70 -1.67
CA CYS A 104 8.17 -28.30 -0.38
C CYS A 104 9.27 -29.25 0.09
N ASN A 105 9.05 -30.56 -0.04
CA ASN A 105 10.05 -31.56 0.34
C ASN A 105 11.30 -31.49 -0.56
N GLY A 106 11.11 -31.25 -1.86
CA GLY A 106 12.21 -31.01 -2.80
C GLY A 106 13.06 -29.79 -2.41
N ILE A 107 12.42 -28.65 -2.15
CA ILE A 107 13.10 -27.42 -1.72
C ILE A 107 13.81 -27.64 -0.39
N TRP A 108 13.16 -28.30 0.58
CA TRP A 108 13.74 -28.53 1.90
C TRP A 108 14.98 -29.41 1.86
N LYS A 109 15.01 -30.41 0.96
CA LYS A 109 16.21 -31.24 0.75
C LYS A 109 17.39 -30.39 0.29
N ILE A 110 17.20 -29.50 -0.67
CA ILE A 110 18.29 -28.64 -1.17
C ILE A 110 18.82 -27.71 -0.07
N ILE A 111 17.95 -27.17 0.78
CA ILE A 111 18.36 -26.29 1.90
C ILE A 111 19.09 -27.08 3.01
N SER A 112 18.81 -28.38 3.16
CA SER A 112 19.32 -29.20 4.26
C SER A 112 20.61 -29.95 3.93
N GLU A 113 21.00 -30.00 2.66
CA GLU A 113 22.26 -30.57 2.16
C GLU A 113 23.42 -29.59 2.32
#